data_AF-A0A9N9M1Q6-F1
#
_entry.id   AF-A0A9N9M1Q6-F1
#
_cell.length_a   1.000
_cell.length_b   1.000
_cell.length_c   1.000
_cell.angle_alpha   90.00
_cell.angle_beta   90.00
_cell.angle_gamma   90.00
#
_symmetry.space_group_name_H-M   'P 1'
#
loop_
_entity.id
_entity.type
_entity.pdbx_description
1 polymer ?
#
loop_
_entity_poly.entity_id
_entity_poly.type
_entity_poly.pdbx_seq_one_letter_code
_entity_poly.pdbx_strand_id
1 'polypeptide(L)'
;MHRETLSPSTLPAWSKLNDISFFDIHIQDLTHEEKGLGLVATRKLNSKDTCERPTLMEIPGDLVLSAEGLEEWKRVDGRLREVLERWGGKSLRRDIMVFLLIHISREEDGKSLGVKNPWTEYVKVLPGHIPVPTMWSEEERMLLTGTSLEPALAAKMSVLTREFEELREATESIAWCYKCWWQNSTLNIEDWVLLDAWFRSRSLELPNSGESMVPCMDMANHSSKANSYYEQTTNGGVVLLLRPDMELEATEEITFSYGDLKSDAEMLFSYGFIDEKTSTSQVLVLPLEPMSEDPLGKAKIAGFMGRRVITISTDQEGASWTSPFLYFICLNEEDGLDFKVLQQTDGEQSPLRVFWRESDVTEVTDNFESLIEDHELQDVFKLRVVTLLEDHVESQLERLNKCDGAVQSLSRQVEAACESTISIRRDALTTLLISMVEISPTVEKNALRLRASEMLILQKASTAIETQKAKLLESEVVLRYLGMFGKDESEESAPVLVTKDDDDVDEDFS
;
A
#
# COMPACT_ATOMS: atom_id res chain seq x y z
N MET A 1 8.87 -21.97 12.15
CA MET A 1 9.77 -22.12 13.32
C MET A 1 9.01 -22.17 14.65
N HIS A 2 9.45 -22.96 15.64
CA HIS A 2 8.93 -22.79 17.01
C HIS A 2 9.61 -21.59 17.67
N ARG A 3 8.89 -20.46 17.72
CA ARG A 3 9.31 -19.25 18.41
C ARG A 3 8.97 -19.34 19.91
N GLU A 4 9.87 -18.87 20.76
CA GLU A 4 9.57 -18.62 22.17
C GLU A 4 8.80 -17.33 22.32
N THR A 5 7.73 -17.36 23.10
CA THR A 5 6.89 -16.19 23.36
C THR A 5 6.97 -15.79 24.83
N LEU A 6 7.02 -14.48 25.07
CA LEU A 6 6.96 -13.89 26.39
C LEU A 6 5.65 -13.11 26.55
N SER A 7 5.14 -13.08 27.78
CA SER A 7 3.98 -12.25 28.09
C SER A 7 4.35 -10.75 27.96
N PRO A 8 3.47 -9.90 27.42
CA PRO A 8 3.66 -8.44 27.42
C PRO A 8 3.88 -7.85 28.81
N SER A 9 3.46 -8.53 29.88
CA SER A 9 3.76 -8.16 31.27
C SER A 9 5.26 -8.11 31.60
N THR A 10 6.12 -8.67 30.75
CA THR A 10 7.58 -8.60 30.88
C THR A 10 8.18 -7.30 30.34
N LEU A 11 7.43 -6.54 29.53
CA LEU A 11 7.91 -5.31 28.90
C LEU A 11 8.41 -4.27 29.91
N PRO A 12 7.75 -3.97 31.04
CA PRO A 12 8.28 -2.97 31.99
C PRO A 12 9.67 -3.33 32.52
N ALA A 13 9.95 -4.61 32.77
CA ALA A 13 11.26 -5.06 33.22
C ALA A 13 12.30 -4.99 32.09
N TRP A 14 11.91 -5.39 30.88
CA TRP A 14 12.74 -5.29 29.68
C TRP A 14 13.08 -3.83 29.34
N SER A 15 12.09 -2.93 29.34
CA SER A 15 12.27 -1.50 29.08
C SER A 15 13.24 -0.86 30.06
N LYS A 16 13.10 -1.15 31.36
CA LYS A 16 14.02 -0.65 32.39
C LYS A 16 15.46 -1.16 32.21
N LEU A 17 15.64 -2.40 31.73
CA LEU A 17 16.97 -2.97 31.47
C LEU A 17 17.67 -2.31 30.27
N ASN A 18 16.88 -1.80 29.32
CA ASN A 18 17.35 -1.20 28.07
C ASN A 18 17.18 0.32 28.05
N ASP A 19 17.12 0.96 29.23
CA ASP A 19 17.07 2.43 29.37
C ASP A 19 15.91 3.14 28.63
N ILE A 20 14.79 2.43 28.39
CA ILE A 20 13.54 3.05 27.91
C ILE A 20 12.80 3.66 29.11
N SER A 21 12.52 4.95 29.02
CA SER A 21 11.80 5.68 30.07
C SER A 21 10.35 5.92 29.68
N PHE A 22 9.42 5.54 30.57
CA PHE A 22 8.00 5.84 30.47
C PHE A 22 7.65 6.93 31.49
N PHE A 23 7.04 8.01 31.02
CA PHE A 23 6.65 9.15 31.84
C PHE A 23 5.14 9.23 31.90
N ASP A 24 4.58 8.91 33.06
CA ASP A 24 3.15 9.01 33.33
C ASP A 24 2.25 8.19 32.38
N ILE A 25 2.82 7.18 31.74
CA ILE A 25 2.16 6.26 30.84
C ILE A 25 2.60 4.82 31.14
N HIS A 26 1.79 3.84 30.74
CA HIS A 26 2.13 2.43 30.83
C HIS A 26 1.46 1.63 29.70
N ILE A 27 1.96 0.42 29.45
CA ILE A 27 1.36 -0.50 28.47
C ILE A 27 0.21 -1.24 29.14
N GLN A 28 -0.94 -1.27 28.47
CA GLN A 28 -2.15 -1.95 28.94
C GLN A 28 -2.75 -2.80 27.82
N ASP A 29 -3.38 -3.91 28.20
CA ASP A 29 -4.20 -4.72 27.29
C ASP A 29 -5.58 -4.06 27.12
N LEU A 30 -5.85 -3.60 25.90
CA LEU A 30 -7.08 -2.96 25.43
C LEU A 30 -7.86 -3.89 24.47
N THR A 31 -7.66 -5.20 24.56
CA THR A 31 -8.38 -6.19 23.72
C THR A 31 -9.91 -6.09 23.84
N HIS A 32 -10.42 -5.60 24.98
CA HIS A 32 -11.85 -5.31 25.15
C HIS A 32 -12.41 -4.27 24.16
N GLU A 33 -11.55 -3.44 23.57
CA GLU A 33 -11.89 -2.43 22.57
C GLU A 33 -11.46 -2.84 21.15
N GLU A 34 -11.11 -4.12 20.92
CA GLU A 34 -10.57 -4.64 19.65
C GLU A 34 -9.21 -4.01 19.22
N LYS A 35 -8.50 -3.35 20.14
CA LYS A 35 -7.24 -2.62 19.85
C LYS A 35 -5.95 -3.38 20.20
N GLY A 36 -6.05 -4.50 20.93
CA GLY A 36 -4.86 -5.22 21.42
C GLY A 36 -4.14 -4.43 22.50
N LEU A 37 -2.80 -4.40 22.48
CA LEU A 37 -2.00 -3.62 23.45
C LEU A 37 -2.03 -2.12 23.09
N GLY A 38 -2.02 -1.26 24.11
CA GLY A 38 -2.01 0.19 23.96
C GLY A 38 -1.19 0.89 25.03
N LEU A 39 -0.88 2.16 24.81
CA LEU A 39 -0.29 3.05 25.81
C LEU A 39 -1.39 3.82 26.52
N VAL A 40 -1.33 3.91 27.85
CA VAL A 40 -2.39 4.53 28.66
C VAL A 40 -1.80 5.45 29.73
N ALA A 41 -2.38 6.65 29.86
CA ALA A 41 -2.00 7.64 30.86
C ALA A 41 -2.26 7.13 32.30
N THR A 42 -1.27 7.22 33.18
CA THR A 42 -1.39 6.83 34.60
C THR A 42 -1.98 7.94 35.46
N ARG A 43 -1.94 9.18 34.97
CA ARG A 43 -2.51 10.38 35.62
C ARG A 43 -3.00 11.37 34.57
N LYS A 44 -3.64 12.44 35.05
CA LYS A 44 -4.01 13.59 34.22
C LYS A 44 -2.77 14.25 33.60
N LEU A 45 -2.80 14.45 32.28
CA LEU A 45 -1.77 15.11 31.48
C LEU A 45 -2.33 16.40 30.87
N ASN A 46 -1.48 17.42 30.74
CA ASN A 46 -1.89 18.72 30.26
C ASN A 46 -0.75 19.39 29.50
N SER A 47 -1.02 19.86 28.28
CA SER A 47 -0.15 20.69 27.44
C SER A 47 -0.81 22.01 27.02
N LYS A 48 -1.98 22.35 27.58
CA LYS A 48 -2.61 23.66 27.42
C LYS A 48 -1.83 24.70 28.20
N ASP A 49 -1.64 25.86 27.59
CA ASP A 49 -1.01 27.04 28.20
C ASP A 49 0.42 26.80 28.75
N THR A 50 1.11 25.74 28.30
CA THR A 50 2.49 25.43 28.68
C THR A 50 3.42 25.50 27.45
N CYS A 51 4.57 26.16 27.60
CA CYS A 51 5.60 26.17 26.54
C CYS A 51 6.35 24.84 26.42
N GLU A 52 6.41 24.06 27.51
CA GLU A 52 7.03 22.73 27.51
C GLU A 52 5.99 21.66 27.21
N ARG A 53 6.35 20.75 26.31
CA ARG A 53 5.53 19.61 25.89
C ARG A 53 5.85 18.43 26.80
N PRO A 54 4.87 17.83 27.50
CA PRO A 54 5.14 16.65 28.31
C PRO A 54 5.74 15.52 27.47
N THR A 55 6.95 15.09 27.84
CA THR A 55 7.54 13.84 27.35
C THR A 55 6.79 12.67 27.96
N LEU A 56 6.41 11.71 27.12
CA LEU A 56 5.66 10.51 27.50
C LEU A 56 6.57 9.27 27.44
N MET A 57 7.49 9.22 26.48
CA MET A 57 8.43 8.11 26.33
C MET A 57 9.76 8.60 25.77
N GLU A 58 10.86 8.03 26.23
CA GLU A 58 12.20 8.21 25.65
C GLU A 58 12.82 6.85 25.35
N ILE A 59 13.28 6.66 24.11
CA ILE A 59 13.90 5.43 23.62
C ILE A 59 15.32 5.75 23.13
N PRO A 60 16.35 5.06 23.65
CA PRO A 60 17.72 5.16 23.17
C PRO A 60 17.88 4.79 21.69
N GLY A 61 18.80 5.46 20.99
CA GLY A 61 19.01 5.28 19.55
C GLY A 61 19.58 3.91 19.15
N ASP A 62 20.32 3.26 20.04
CA ASP A 62 20.88 1.92 19.84
C ASP A 62 19.81 0.80 19.83
N LEU A 63 18.59 1.10 20.30
CA LEU A 63 17.44 0.19 20.19
C LEU A 63 16.68 0.33 18.88
N VAL A 64 16.83 1.47 18.20
CA VAL A 64 16.11 1.77 16.96
C VAL A 64 16.68 0.90 15.84
N LEU A 65 15.82 0.06 15.25
CA LEU A 65 16.20 -0.76 14.12
C LEU A 65 15.98 0.03 12.83
N SER A 66 16.99 0.84 12.50
CA SER A 66 17.12 1.65 11.29
C SER A 66 18.23 1.10 10.37
N ALA A 67 18.45 1.74 9.22
CA ALA A 67 19.59 1.41 8.35
C ALA A 67 20.95 1.53 9.06
N GLU A 68 21.13 2.58 9.87
CA GLU A 68 22.34 2.79 10.66
C GLU A 68 22.47 1.75 11.78
N GLY A 69 21.39 1.52 12.52
CA GLY A 69 21.37 0.50 13.58
C GLY A 69 21.69 -0.90 13.06
N LEU A 70 21.17 -1.25 11.88
CA LEU A 70 21.44 -2.53 11.23
C LEU A 70 22.92 -2.69 10.83
N GLU A 71 23.55 -1.62 10.34
CA GLU A 71 24.97 -1.65 9.99
C GLU A 71 25.85 -1.83 11.25
N GLU A 72 25.49 -1.25 12.39
CA GLU A 72 26.17 -1.54 13.67
C GLU A 72 26.02 -3.01 14.07
N TRP A 73 24.82 -3.57 13.98
CA TRP A 73 24.59 -4.99 14.29
C TRP A 73 25.37 -5.93 13.36
N LYS A 74 25.49 -5.59 12.07
CA LYS A 74 26.28 -6.33 11.09
C LYS A 74 27.78 -6.39 11.45
N ARG A 75 28.31 -5.37 12.12
CA ARG A 75 29.72 -5.38 12.58
C ARG A 75 29.94 -6.37 13.71
N VAL A 76 28.97 -6.48 14.61
CA VAL A 76 29.06 -7.32 15.82
C VAL A 76 28.67 -8.78 15.56
N ASP A 77 27.63 -9.02 14.74
CA ASP A 77 27.11 -10.35 14.47
C ASP A 77 27.65 -10.92 13.14
N GLY A 78 28.57 -11.87 13.24
CA GLY A 78 29.18 -12.52 12.08
C GLY A 78 28.20 -13.34 11.24
N ARG A 79 27.15 -13.91 11.84
CA ARG A 79 26.13 -14.69 11.10
C ARG A 79 25.21 -13.76 10.33
N LEU A 80 24.79 -12.66 10.95
CA LEU A 80 24.03 -11.60 10.27
C LEU A 80 24.81 -11.07 9.07
N ARG A 81 26.09 -10.73 9.27
CA ARG A 81 26.96 -10.26 8.19
C ARG A 81 27.06 -11.27 7.05
N GLU A 82 27.29 -12.55 7.35
CA GLU A 82 27.43 -13.60 6.34
C GLU A 82 26.17 -13.73 5.46
N VAL A 83 24.97 -13.64 6.04
CA VAL A 83 23.72 -13.68 5.26
C VAL A 83 23.53 -12.41 4.45
N LEU A 84 23.73 -11.24 5.05
CA LEU A 84 23.56 -9.96 4.37
C LEU A 84 24.59 -9.76 3.23
N GLU A 85 25.80 -10.31 3.33
CA GLU A 85 26.79 -10.28 2.23
C GLU A 85 26.37 -11.14 1.03
N ARG A 86 25.52 -12.16 1.24
CA ARG A 86 25.04 -13.06 0.17
C ARG A 86 23.73 -12.61 -0.45
N TRP A 87 22.82 -12.06 0.35
CA TRP A 87 21.45 -11.79 -0.08
C TRP A 87 20.98 -10.34 0.17
N GLY A 88 21.65 -9.63 1.09
CA GLY A 88 21.23 -8.29 1.51
C GLY A 88 21.52 -7.18 0.51
N GLY A 89 21.20 -5.94 0.88
CA GLY A 89 21.47 -4.74 0.08
C GLY A 89 20.44 -4.48 -1.04
N LYS A 90 19.39 -5.30 -1.12
CA LYS A 90 18.27 -5.10 -2.06
C LYS A 90 17.27 -4.07 -1.55
N SER A 91 16.97 -4.08 -0.24
CA SER A 91 16.17 -3.05 0.43
C SER A 91 16.31 -3.15 1.95
N LEU A 92 16.12 -2.03 2.66
CA LEU A 92 16.20 -1.97 4.12
C LEU A 92 15.25 -2.95 4.80
N ARG A 93 13.99 -3.03 4.32
CA ARG A 93 12.99 -4.00 4.81
C ARG A 93 13.54 -5.42 4.80
N ARG A 94 14.12 -5.86 3.68
CA ARG A 94 14.64 -7.23 3.52
C ARG A 94 15.76 -7.49 4.53
N ASP A 95 16.66 -6.54 4.67
CA ASP A 95 17.81 -6.68 5.57
C ASP A 95 17.37 -6.69 7.05
N ILE A 96 16.38 -5.87 7.42
CA ILE A 96 15.75 -5.88 8.76
C ILE A 96 15.01 -7.20 9.01
N MET A 97 14.31 -7.74 8.02
CA MET A 97 13.66 -9.05 8.16
C MET A 97 14.68 -10.18 8.38
N VAL A 98 15.84 -10.14 7.73
CA VAL A 98 16.94 -11.09 8.01
C VAL A 98 17.46 -10.95 9.44
N PHE A 99 17.61 -9.71 9.94
CA PHE A 99 17.97 -9.46 11.34
C PHE A 99 16.94 -10.10 12.29
N LEU A 100 15.66 -9.83 12.09
CA LEU A 100 14.58 -10.42 12.91
C LEU A 100 14.54 -11.95 12.79
N LEU A 101 14.74 -12.49 11.59
CA LEU A 101 14.80 -13.94 11.32
C LEU A 101 15.88 -14.60 12.18
N ILE A 102 17.09 -14.03 12.22
CA ILE A 102 18.19 -14.56 13.03
C ILE A 102 17.82 -14.55 14.53
N HIS A 103 17.13 -13.52 15.00
CA HIS A 103 16.73 -13.40 16.40
C HIS A 103 15.57 -14.32 16.82
N ILE A 104 14.71 -14.75 15.88
CA ILE A 104 13.70 -15.79 16.15
C ILE A 104 14.22 -17.22 15.92
N SER A 105 15.36 -17.36 15.22
CA SER A 105 15.95 -18.65 14.89
C SER A 105 16.72 -19.27 16.06
N ARG A 106 16.72 -20.62 16.13
CA ARG A 106 17.38 -21.38 17.18
C ARG A 106 18.24 -22.52 16.64
N GLU A 107 19.27 -22.88 17.39
CA GLU A 107 20.04 -24.10 17.18
C GLU A 107 19.29 -25.34 17.71
N GLU A 108 19.74 -26.54 17.32
CA GLU A 108 19.17 -27.82 17.78
C GLU A 108 19.21 -27.98 19.31
N ASP A 109 20.16 -27.34 19.99
CA ASP A 109 20.29 -27.36 21.45
C ASP A 109 19.46 -26.25 22.13
N GLY A 110 18.66 -25.51 21.37
CA GLY A 110 17.76 -24.45 21.85
C GLY A 110 18.43 -23.07 22.02
N LYS A 111 19.72 -22.93 21.72
CA LYS A 111 20.41 -21.63 21.81
C LYS A 111 19.99 -20.69 20.69
N SER A 112 19.96 -19.39 21.00
CA SER A 112 19.75 -18.33 20.00
C SER A 112 20.90 -18.30 18.99
N LEU A 113 20.59 -18.10 17.70
CA LEU A 113 21.62 -18.05 16.65
C LEU A 113 22.44 -16.76 16.66
N GLY A 114 21.77 -15.62 16.82
CA GLY A 114 22.41 -14.30 16.79
C GLY A 114 23.13 -13.94 18.08
N VAL A 115 23.98 -12.92 18.00
CA VAL A 115 24.57 -12.27 19.18
C VAL A 115 23.44 -11.70 20.03
N LYS A 116 23.43 -12.03 21.33
CA LYS A 116 22.39 -11.56 22.25
C LYS A 116 22.41 -10.04 22.35
N ASN A 117 21.25 -9.45 22.10
CA ASN A 117 21.01 -8.01 22.15
C ASN A 117 19.58 -7.74 22.66
N PRO A 118 19.19 -6.48 22.87
CA PRO A 118 17.84 -6.14 23.35
C PRO A 118 16.71 -6.76 22.50
N TRP A 119 16.90 -6.82 21.18
CA TRP A 119 15.97 -7.40 20.22
C TRP A 119 15.74 -8.91 20.41
N THR A 120 16.73 -9.63 20.95
CA THR A 120 16.63 -11.08 21.21
C THR A 120 15.46 -11.43 22.15
N GLU A 121 15.17 -10.56 23.13
CA GLU A 121 14.01 -10.74 24.02
C GLU A 121 12.78 -9.99 23.50
N TYR A 122 12.96 -8.84 22.84
CA TYR A 122 11.84 -8.05 22.33
C TYR A 122 10.99 -8.82 21.31
N VAL A 123 11.62 -9.54 20.37
CA VAL A 123 10.92 -10.34 19.36
C VAL A 123 10.05 -11.46 19.95
N LYS A 124 10.27 -11.85 21.21
CA LYS A 124 9.45 -12.84 21.91
C LYS A 124 8.13 -12.25 22.41
N VAL A 125 8.08 -10.93 22.62
CA VAL A 125 6.86 -10.23 23.04
C VAL A 125 5.96 -9.91 21.84
N LEU A 126 6.53 -9.80 20.64
CA LEU A 126 5.76 -9.55 19.42
C LEU A 126 4.69 -10.64 19.19
N PRO A 127 3.51 -10.30 18.66
CA PRO A 127 2.44 -11.27 18.47
C PRO A 127 2.80 -12.30 17.38
N GLY A 128 2.34 -13.54 17.54
CA GLY A 128 2.58 -14.62 16.56
C GLY A 128 1.67 -14.55 15.33
N HIS A 129 0.66 -13.69 15.38
CA HIS A 129 -0.29 -13.44 14.31
C HIS A 129 -0.62 -11.96 14.26
N ILE A 130 -0.60 -11.37 13.07
CA ILE A 130 -1.01 -10.00 12.80
C ILE A 130 -2.24 -10.09 11.89
N PRO A 131 -3.35 -9.38 12.16
CA PRO A 131 -4.58 -9.49 11.37
C PRO A 131 -4.50 -8.83 9.98
N VAL A 132 -3.33 -8.82 9.35
CA VAL A 132 -3.12 -8.31 7.99
C VAL A 132 -3.48 -9.38 6.95
N PRO A 133 -4.00 -8.99 5.76
CA PRO A 133 -4.45 -9.93 4.73
C PRO A 133 -3.42 -10.98 4.28
N THR A 134 -2.12 -10.69 4.36
CA THR A 134 -1.05 -11.68 4.05
C THR A 134 -1.02 -12.86 5.00
N MET A 135 -1.59 -12.72 6.21
CA MET A 135 -1.66 -13.77 7.23
C MET A 135 -3.05 -14.41 7.35
N TRP A 136 -4.06 -13.88 6.66
CA TRP A 136 -5.41 -14.46 6.63
C TRP A 136 -5.40 -15.86 6.01
N SER A 137 -6.37 -16.68 6.41
CA SER A 137 -6.64 -17.98 5.80
C SER A 137 -7.06 -17.84 4.33
N GLU A 138 -7.05 -18.93 3.58
CA GLU A 138 -7.52 -18.92 2.18
C GLU A 138 -8.99 -18.47 2.11
N GLU A 139 -9.81 -18.94 3.04
CA GLU A 139 -11.23 -18.62 3.15
C GLU A 139 -11.47 -17.16 3.51
N GLU A 140 -10.71 -16.63 4.47
CA GLU A 140 -10.75 -15.22 4.84
C GLU A 140 -10.36 -14.32 3.66
N ARG A 141 -9.36 -14.71 2.86
CA ARG A 141 -8.95 -13.97 1.66
C ARG A 141 -10.03 -13.95 0.58
N MET A 142 -10.89 -14.98 0.51
CA MET A 142 -12.02 -14.98 -0.44
C MET A 142 -12.98 -13.80 -0.20
N LEU A 143 -13.05 -13.26 1.01
CA LEU A 143 -13.88 -12.08 1.32
C LEU A 143 -13.43 -10.81 0.57
N LEU A 144 -12.14 -10.75 0.20
CA LEU A 144 -11.56 -9.62 -0.55
C LEU A 144 -11.80 -9.74 -2.06
N THR A 145 -12.38 -10.83 -2.56
CA THR A 145 -12.60 -11.03 -4.00
C THR A 145 -13.44 -9.91 -4.61
N GLY A 146 -12.91 -9.23 -5.62
CA GLY A 146 -13.51 -8.10 -6.31
C GLY A 146 -13.15 -6.73 -5.74
N THR A 147 -12.48 -6.66 -4.58
CA THR A 147 -12.00 -5.39 -3.99
C THR A 147 -10.69 -4.93 -4.62
N SER A 148 -10.29 -3.69 -4.34
CA SER A 148 -8.97 -3.16 -4.72
C SER A 148 -7.80 -3.95 -4.11
N LEU A 149 -8.01 -4.61 -2.97
CA LEU A 149 -6.98 -5.38 -2.27
C LEU A 149 -6.71 -6.76 -2.87
N GLU A 150 -7.64 -7.37 -3.60
CA GLU A 150 -7.44 -8.69 -4.18
C GLU A 150 -6.17 -8.77 -5.05
N PRO A 151 -5.98 -7.93 -6.10
CA PRO A 151 -4.76 -7.97 -6.90
C PRO A 151 -3.52 -7.55 -6.10
N ALA A 152 -3.64 -6.58 -5.19
CA ALA A 152 -2.53 -6.11 -4.37
C ALA A 152 -1.99 -7.22 -3.43
N LEU A 153 -2.90 -7.99 -2.82
CA LEU A 153 -2.58 -9.12 -1.99
C LEU A 153 -1.91 -10.25 -2.78
N ALA A 154 -2.46 -10.60 -3.95
CA ALA A 154 -1.88 -11.61 -4.83
C ALA A 154 -0.44 -11.23 -5.25
N ALA A 155 -0.23 -9.97 -5.65
CA ALA A 155 1.09 -9.46 -5.99
C ALA A 155 2.07 -9.51 -4.80
N LYS A 156 1.61 -9.11 -3.61
CA LYS A 156 2.44 -9.16 -2.39
C LYS A 156 2.82 -10.58 -2.01
N MET A 157 1.89 -11.53 -2.06
CA MET A 157 2.18 -12.93 -1.80
C MET A 157 3.18 -13.50 -2.80
N SER A 158 3.05 -13.16 -4.09
CA SER A 158 4.03 -13.55 -5.11
C SER A 158 5.43 -12.99 -4.82
N VAL A 159 5.53 -11.72 -4.40
CA VAL A 159 6.80 -11.09 -4.01
C VAL A 159 7.40 -11.79 -2.78
N LEU A 160 6.61 -12.08 -1.75
CA LEU A 160 7.09 -12.75 -0.53
C LEU A 160 7.57 -14.17 -0.82
N THR A 161 6.85 -14.92 -1.65
CA THR A 161 7.28 -16.26 -2.09
C THR A 161 8.60 -16.18 -2.86
N ARG A 162 8.72 -15.26 -3.82
CA ARG A 162 9.98 -15.08 -4.56
C ARG A 162 11.13 -14.70 -3.64
N GLU A 163 10.91 -13.80 -2.68
CA GLU A 163 11.91 -13.39 -1.69
C GLU A 163 12.39 -14.54 -0.84
N PHE A 164 11.48 -15.40 -0.41
CA PHE A 164 11.78 -16.59 0.37
C PHE A 164 12.64 -17.59 -0.42
N GLU A 165 12.29 -17.86 -1.68
CA GLU A 165 13.09 -18.73 -2.54
C GLU A 165 14.47 -18.11 -2.85
N GLU A 166 14.55 -16.81 -3.14
CA GLU A 166 15.83 -16.11 -3.31
C GLU A 166 16.71 -16.21 -2.04
N LEU A 167 16.11 -16.10 -0.85
CA LEU A 167 16.81 -16.24 0.44
C LEU A 167 17.33 -17.67 0.61
N ARG A 168 16.51 -18.67 0.28
CA ARG A 168 16.91 -20.07 0.31
C ARG A 168 18.09 -20.33 -0.62
N GLU A 169 17.97 -19.95 -1.89
CA GLU A 169 19.03 -20.12 -2.88
C GLU A 169 20.36 -19.48 -2.43
N ALA A 170 20.30 -18.28 -1.85
CA ALA A 170 21.49 -17.56 -1.40
C ALA A 170 22.13 -18.17 -0.13
N THR A 171 21.36 -18.84 0.72
CA THR A 171 21.80 -19.26 2.06
C THR A 171 21.93 -20.78 2.24
N GLU A 172 21.40 -21.60 1.33
CA GLU A 172 21.48 -23.08 1.41
C GLU A 172 22.93 -23.58 1.43
N SER A 173 23.86 -22.84 0.82
CA SER A 173 25.29 -23.14 0.84
C SER A 173 26.00 -22.80 2.16
N ILE A 174 25.37 -22.01 3.04
CA ILE A 174 25.92 -21.62 4.34
C ILE A 174 25.63 -22.75 5.34
N ALA A 175 26.68 -23.35 5.90
CA ALA A 175 26.56 -24.58 6.69
C ALA A 175 25.58 -24.47 7.88
N TRP A 176 25.58 -23.34 8.59
CA TRP A 176 24.67 -23.13 9.72
C TRP A 176 23.24 -22.81 9.26
N CYS A 177 23.05 -22.06 8.16
CA CYS A 177 21.73 -21.83 7.58
C CYS A 177 21.11 -23.16 7.12
N TYR A 178 21.89 -24.00 6.41
CA TYR A 178 21.43 -25.33 6.01
C TYR A 178 20.95 -26.13 7.22
N LYS A 179 21.76 -26.22 8.27
CA LYS A 179 21.42 -26.97 9.48
C LYS A 179 20.18 -26.41 10.21
N CYS A 180 20.10 -25.09 10.37
CA CYS A 180 19.08 -24.46 11.23
C CYS A 180 17.78 -24.10 10.50
N TRP A 181 17.83 -23.85 9.19
CA TRP A 181 16.69 -23.39 8.40
C TRP A 181 16.18 -24.45 7.43
N TRP A 182 17.08 -25.09 6.69
CA TRP A 182 16.71 -25.83 5.48
C TRP A 182 16.66 -27.35 5.63
N GLN A 183 17.55 -27.96 6.41
CA GLN A 183 17.72 -29.42 6.52
C GLN A 183 16.43 -30.13 6.95
N ASN A 184 15.70 -29.53 7.90
CA ASN A 184 14.46 -30.07 8.45
C ASN A 184 13.24 -29.21 8.08
N SER A 185 13.35 -28.33 7.08
CA SER A 185 12.31 -27.33 6.74
C SER A 185 11.80 -26.61 7.99
N THR A 186 12.73 -26.07 8.78
CA THR A 186 12.41 -25.40 10.05
C THR A 186 11.96 -23.96 9.82
N LEU A 187 12.53 -23.32 8.80
CA LEU A 187 12.12 -22.03 8.27
C LEU A 187 11.11 -22.24 7.14
N ASN A 188 9.91 -21.70 7.29
CA ASN A 188 8.84 -21.78 6.28
C ASN A 188 8.44 -20.40 5.78
N ILE A 189 7.66 -20.36 4.70
CA ILE A 189 7.12 -19.13 4.12
C ILE A 189 6.27 -18.35 5.14
N GLU A 190 5.54 -19.04 6.03
CA GLU A 190 4.72 -18.39 7.06
C GLU A 190 5.58 -17.58 8.05
N ASP A 191 6.80 -18.03 8.36
CA ASP A 191 7.72 -17.27 9.21
C ASP A 191 8.16 -15.98 8.48
N TRP A 192 8.44 -16.06 7.19
CA TRP A 192 8.83 -14.90 6.37
C TRP A 192 7.67 -13.89 6.22
N VAL A 193 6.45 -14.39 6.04
CA VAL A 193 5.23 -13.58 6.01
C VAL A 193 5.00 -12.89 7.36
N LEU A 194 5.23 -13.57 8.48
CA LEU A 194 5.13 -12.98 9.82
C LEU A 194 6.14 -11.85 10.02
N LEU A 195 7.38 -12.01 9.58
CA LEU A 195 8.40 -10.98 9.66
C LEU A 195 8.04 -9.74 8.83
N ASP A 196 7.48 -9.94 7.63
CA ASP A 196 6.99 -8.83 6.80
C ASP A 196 5.80 -8.13 7.48
N ALA A 197 4.90 -8.90 8.10
CA ALA A 197 3.77 -8.36 8.84
C ALA A 197 4.22 -7.55 10.06
N TRP A 198 5.21 -8.01 10.82
CA TRP A 198 5.80 -7.23 11.91
C TRP A 198 6.40 -5.92 11.43
N PHE A 199 7.25 -5.98 10.40
CA PHE A 199 7.90 -4.79 9.88
C PHE A 199 6.85 -3.77 9.39
N ARG A 200 5.97 -4.19 8.49
CA ARG A 200 4.98 -3.31 7.85
C ARG A 200 3.96 -2.71 8.83
N SER A 201 3.56 -3.45 9.86
CA SER A 201 2.58 -2.96 10.84
C SER A 201 3.19 -2.11 11.97
N ARG A 202 4.53 -2.06 12.09
CA ARG A 202 5.23 -1.47 13.25
C ARG A 202 6.35 -0.50 12.91
N SER A 203 6.76 -0.43 11.65
CA SER A 203 7.75 0.55 11.20
C SER A 203 7.18 1.97 11.23
N LEU A 204 8.01 2.91 11.65
CA LEU A 204 7.75 4.34 11.70
C LEU A 204 8.66 5.05 10.71
N GLU A 205 8.18 6.13 10.10
CA GLU A 205 8.99 6.99 9.25
C GLU A 205 9.69 8.05 10.12
N LEU A 206 10.96 7.80 10.46
CA LEU A 206 11.73 8.75 11.29
C LEU A 206 12.38 9.82 10.41
N PRO A 207 12.36 11.11 10.81
CA PRO A 207 12.87 12.21 9.97
C PRO A 207 14.30 12.06 9.46
N ASN A 208 15.22 11.51 10.26
CA ASN A 208 16.63 11.37 9.87
C ASN A 208 17.03 9.92 9.54
N SER A 209 16.33 8.93 10.09
CA SER A 209 16.66 7.51 9.90
C SER A 209 15.78 6.78 8.90
N GLY A 210 14.72 7.43 8.40
CA GLY A 210 13.72 6.82 7.53
C GLY A 210 12.92 5.73 8.22
N GLU A 211 12.40 4.79 7.43
CA GLU A 211 11.64 3.63 7.89
C GLU A 211 12.41 2.80 8.92
N SER A 212 11.92 2.75 10.17
CA SER A 212 12.60 2.12 11.30
C SER A 212 11.61 1.46 12.26
N MET A 213 12.00 0.34 12.89
CA MET A 213 11.22 -0.24 13.99
C MET A 213 11.73 0.28 15.34
N VAL A 214 10.80 0.76 16.17
CA VAL A 214 11.11 1.38 17.47
C VAL A 214 10.39 0.60 18.58
N PRO A 215 11.13 -0.19 19.39
CA PRO A 215 10.54 -0.99 20.46
C PRO A 215 9.71 -0.15 21.44
N CYS A 216 8.62 -0.73 21.96
CA CYS A 216 7.64 -0.10 22.86
C CYS A 216 6.82 1.04 22.24
N MET A 217 7.39 1.82 21.33
CA MET A 217 6.66 2.86 20.59
C MET A 217 5.60 2.26 19.68
N ASP A 218 5.91 1.12 19.06
CA ASP A 218 5.01 0.30 18.25
C ASP A 218 3.80 -0.28 19.00
N MET A 219 3.68 -0.04 20.32
CA MET A 219 2.51 -0.39 21.14
C MET A 219 1.48 0.74 21.19
N ALA A 220 1.81 1.95 20.72
CA ALA A 220 0.82 3.03 20.67
C ALA A 220 -0.08 2.85 19.45
N ASN A 221 -1.40 2.90 19.67
CA ASN A 221 -2.37 2.68 18.60
C ASN A 221 -2.61 3.94 17.75
N HIS A 222 -3.23 3.70 16.61
CA HIS A 222 -3.66 4.75 15.69
C HIS A 222 -4.83 5.58 16.24
N SER A 223 -4.81 6.88 15.96
CA SER A 223 -6.02 7.69 15.93
C SER A 223 -5.90 8.81 14.91
N SER A 224 -6.97 9.04 14.14
CA SER A 224 -7.15 10.24 13.32
C SER A 224 -7.22 11.54 14.13
N LYS A 225 -7.50 11.45 15.44
CA LYS A 225 -7.41 12.55 16.41
C LYS A 225 -6.35 12.28 17.46
N ALA A 226 -5.18 11.86 16.99
CA ALA A 226 -4.01 11.57 17.81
C ALA A 226 -3.74 12.68 18.84
N ASN A 227 -3.45 12.27 20.07
CA ASN A 227 -3.09 13.17 21.17
C ASN A 227 -1.57 13.27 21.38
N SER A 228 -0.78 12.44 20.70
CA SER A 228 0.67 12.45 20.77
C SER A 228 1.30 12.43 19.37
N TYR A 229 2.61 12.66 19.34
CA TYR A 229 3.45 12.58 18.14
C TYR A 229 4.90 12.30 18.57
N TYR A 230 5.73 11.79 17.66
CA TYR A 230 7.12 11.45 17.95
C TYR A 230 8.09 12.42 17.29
N GLU A 231 9.24 12.62 17.92
CA GLU A 231 10.39 13.36 17.38
C GLU A 231 11.64 12.48 17.48
N GLN A 232 12.56 12.63 16.54
CA GLN A 232 13.86 11.97 16.60
C GLN A 232 14.88 12.90 17.26
N THR A 233 15.62 12.40 18.24
CA THR A 233 16.63 13.16 18.96
C THR A 233 17.95 13.20 18.19
N THR A 234 18.83 14.14 18.54
CA THR A 234 20.13 14.32 17.88
C THR A 234 21.09 13.14 18.04
N ASN A 235 20.87 12.28 19.04
CA ASN A 235 21.64 11.07 19.29
C ASN A 235 21.00 9.80 18.67
N GLY A 236 20.05 9.96 17.74
CA GLY A 236 19.38 8.85 17.05
C GLY A 236 18.26 8.17 17.83
N GLY A 237 18.02 8.59 19.08
CA GLY A 237 16.89 8.13 19.89
C GLY A 237 15.55 8.70 19.41
N VAL A 238 14.48 8.25 20.04
CA VAL A 238 13.11 8.65 19.70
C VAL A 238 12.37 9.05 20.98
N VAL A 239 11.63 10.16 20.91
CA VAL A 239 10.79 10.63 22.00
C VAL A 239 9.33 10.69 21.58
N LEU A 240 8.43 10.29 22.47
CA LEU A 240 6.99 10.48 22.34
C LEU A 240 6.57 11.69 23.17
N LEU A 241 5.89 12.64 22.54
CA LEU A 241 5.48 13.90 23.14
C LEU A 241 3.97 14.06 23.06
N LEU A 242 3.37 14.63 24.11
CA LEU A 242 1.98 15.07 24.06
C LEU A 242 1.84 16.24 23.07
N ARG A 243 0.81 16.22 22.22
CA ARG A 243 0.53 17.33 21.30
C ARG A 243 0.19 18.61 22.06
N PRO A 244 0.43 19.79 21.48
CA PRO A 244 0.00 21.06 22.04
C PRO A 244 -1.52 21.11 22.27
N ASP A 245 -1.94 21.91 23.25
CA ASP A 245 -3.35 22.21 23.53
C ASP A 245 -4.21 20.99 23.91
N MET A 246 -3.57 19.94 24.44
CA MET A 246 -4.23 18.71 24.88
C MET A 246 -4.41 18.68 26.39
N GLU A 247 -5.50 18.05 26.82
CA GLU A 247 -5.76 17.71 28.21
C GLU A 247 -6.30 16.29 28.23
N LEU A 248 -5.59 15.38 28.89
CA LEU A 248 -5.95 13.97 28.97
C LEU A 248 -6.21 13.59 30.42
N GLU A 249 -7.28 12.84 30.67
CA GLU A 249 -7.58 12.26 31.97
C GLU A 249 -6.73 11.01 32.22
N ALA A 250 -6.65 10.61 33.49
CA ALA A 250 -6.07 9.31 33.83
C ALA A 250 -6.86 8.20 33.10
N THR A 251 -6.17 7.15 32.67
CA THR A 251 -6.70 6.00 31.90
C THR A 251 -7.06 6.28 30.44
N GLU A 252 -6.88 7.50 29.93
CA GLU A 252 -7.00 7.75 28.50
C GLU A 252 -5.82 7.18 27.71
N GLU A 253 -6.14 6.65 26.53
CA GLU A 253 -5.18 6.04 25.62
C GLU A 253 -4.31 7.10 24.92
N ILE A 254 -3.01 6.86 24.90
CA ILE A 254 -2.04 7.63 24.13
C ILE A 254 -1.96 7.06 22.71
N THR A 255 -2.22 7.89 21.72
CA THR A 255 -2.28 7.50 20.30
C THR A 255 -1.49 8.48 19.44
N PHE A 256 -0.91 7.98 18.35
CA PHE A 256 -0.34 8.82 17.29
C PHE A 256 -0.95 8.47 15.92
N SER A 257 -0.85 9.39 14.95
CA SER A 257 -1.34 9.13 13.58
C SER A 257 -0.35 8.20 12.88
N TYR A 258 -0.84 7.17 12.21
CA TYR A 258 -0.02 6.26 11.40
C TYR A 258 0.24 6.85 10.01
N GLY A 259 -0.30 8.04 9.74
CA GLY A 259 -0.31 8.71 8.47
C GLY A 259 -1.70 9.25 8.19
N ASP A 260 -1.75 10.49 7.75
CA ASP A 260 -3.01 11.12 7.35
C ASP A 260 -3.36 10.64 5.92
N LEU A 261 -4.66 10.53 5.61
CA LEU A 261 -5.17 10.21 4.26
C LEU A 261 -4.94 8.78 3.75
N LYS A 262 -4.62 7.82 4.62
CA LYS A 262 -4.57 6.39 4.22
C LYS A 262 -5.96 5.88 3.88
N SER A 263 -6.06 5.13 2.79
CA SER A 263 -7.32 4.47 2.41
C SER A 263 -7.67 3.33 3.37
N ASP A 264 -8.94 2.95 3.43
CA ASP A 264 -9.39 1.75 4.17
C ASP A 264 -8.61 0.50 3.69
N ALA A 265 -8.34 0.42 2.39
CA ALA A 265 -7.51 -0.63 1.79
C ALA A 265 -6.08 -0.62 2.34
N GLU A 266 -5.43 0.56 2.39
CA GLU A 266 -4.07 0.69 2.91
C GLU A 266 -3.98 0.39 4.41
N MET A 267 -4.96 0.85 5.19
CA MET A 267 -5.06 0.60 6.63
C MET A 267 -5.18 -0.90 6.90
N LEU A 268 -6.10 -1.58 6.20
CA LEU A 268 -6.30 -3.01 6.33
C LEU A 268 -5.07 -3.80 5.88
N PHE A 269 -4.50 -3.43 4.72
CA PHE A 269 -3.36 -4.12 4.14
C PHE A 269 -2.08 -4.00 4.99
N SER A 270 -1.84 -2.84 5.59
CA SER A 270 -0.60 -2.56 6.33
C SER A 270 -0.71 -2.87 7.82
N TYR A 271 -1.86 -2.58 8.44
CA TYR A 271 -2.04 -2.64 9.89
C TYR A 271 -3.08 -3.67 10.35
N GLY A 272 -3.90 -4.20 9.44
CA GLY A 272 -4.85 -5.27 9.75
C GLY A 272 -6.17 -4.80 10.36
N PHE A 273 -6.49 -3.50 10.26
CA PHE A 273 -7.77 -2.93 10.68
C PHE A 273 -8.18 -1.76 9.78
N ILE A 274 -9.45 -1.38 9.82
CA ILE A 274 -9.95 -0.15 9.20
C ILE A 274 -10.36 0.81 10.31
N ASP A 275 -9.85 2.05 10.30
CA ASP A 275 -10.24 3.05 11.30
C ASP A 275 -11.73 3.40 11.12
N GLU A 276 -12.51 3.21 12.18
CA GLU A 276 -13.93 3.52 12.13
C GLU A 276 -14.20 5.03 12.11
N LYS A 277 -13.25 5.79 12.65
CA LYS A 277 -13.36 7.21 12.94
C LYS A 277 -12.74 8.09 11.85
N THR A 278 -12.33 7.49 10.72
CA THR A 278 -11.72 8.23 9.61
C THR A 278 -12.61 9.40 9.20
N SER A 279 -11.92 10.50 8.90
CA SER A 279 -12.43 11.82 8.58
C SER A 279 -13.49 11.83 7.47
N THR A 280 -14.15 12.97 7.28
CA THR A 280 -15.18 13.24 6.27
C THR A 280 -14.79 12.89 4.82
N SER A 281 -13.55 12.49 4.57
CA SER A 281 -13.04 12.12 3.25
C SER A 281 -12.56 10.67 3.21
N GLN A 282 -12.97 9.94 2.18
CA GLN A 282 -12.56 8.56 1.92
C GLN A 282 -11.77 8.50 0.61
N VAL A 283 -10.74 7.67 0.57
CA VAL A 283 -9.83 7.51 -0.58
C VAL A 283 -9.86 6.06 -1.06
N LEU A 284 -9.93 5.87 -2.37
CA LEU A 284 -9.78 4.58 -3.06
C LEU A 284 -8.66 4.69 -4.10
N VAL A 285 -7.76 3.71 -4.11
CA VAL A 285 -6.67 3.62 -5.09
C VAL A 285 -6.87 2.36 -5.93
N LEU A 286 -7.00 2.53 -7.24
CA LEU A 286 -7.19 1.43 -8.18
C LEU A 286 -5.97 1.27 -9.09
N PRO A 287 -5.41 0.06 -9.26
CA PRO A 287 -4.34 -0.17 -10.21
C PRO A 287 -4.83 -0.01 -11.65
N LEU A 288 -4.05 0.68 -12.48
CA LEU A 288 -4.30 0.79 -13.91
C LEU A 288 -3.41 -0.18 -14.67
N GLU A 289 -4.05 -1.08 -15.40
CA GLU A 289 -3.38 -1.95 -16.36
C GLU A 289 -3.38 -1.30 -17.76
N PRO A 290 -2.34 -1.54 -18.56
CA PRO A 290 -2.30 -1.11 -19.95
C PRO A 290 -3.41 -1.78 -20.76
N MET A 291 -3.94 -1.07 -21.77
CA MET A 291 -4.89 -1.66 -22.72
C MET A 291 -4.18 -2.73 -23.56
N SER A 292 -4.79 -3.91 -23.71
CA SER A 292 -4.19 -5.04 -24.44
C SER A 292 -3.96 -4.76 -25.93
N GLU A 293 -4.77 -3.87 -26.51
CA GLU A 293 -4.76 -3.53 -27.93
C GLU A 293 -3.90 -2.29 -28.25
N ASP A 294 -3.25 -1.67 -27.25
CA ASP A 294 -2.42 -0.47 -27.49
C ASP A 294 -1.04 -0.86 -28.05
N PRO A 295 -0.70 -0.47 -29.31
CA PRO A 295 0.59 -0.78 -29.91
C PRO A 295 1.77 -0.17 -29.15
N LEU A 296 1.55 0.95 -28.43
CA LEU A 296 2.55 1.63 -27.62
C LEU A 296 2.51 1.18 -26.15
N GLY A 297 1.65 0.24 -25.77
CA GLY A 297 1.38 -0.12 -24.38
C GLY A 297 2.65 -0.49 -23.58
N LYS A 298 3.55 -1.31 -24.16
CA LYS A 298 4.82 -1.67 -23.50
C LYS A 298 5.75 -0.47 -23.32
N ALA A 299 5.82 0.42 -24.32
CA ALA A 299 6.66 1.61 -24.27
C ALA A 299 6.12 2.61 -23.23
N LYS A 300 4.79 2.79 -23.15
CA LYS A 300 4.14 3.60 -22.13
C LYS A 300 4.42 3.09 -20.71
N ILE A 301 4.33 1.78 -20.48
CA ILE A 301 4.66 1.21 -19.15
C ILE A 301 6.12 1.48 -18.77
N ALA A 302 7.04 1.35 -19.73
CA ALA A 302 8.47 1.53 -19.50
C ALA A 302 8.88 3.01 -19.36
N GLY A 303 8.20 3.93 -20.05
CA GLY A 303 8.53 5.36 -20.08
C GLY A 303 7.84 6.21 -19.01
N PHE A 304 6.85 5.68 -18.28
CA PHE A 304 6.11 6.44 -17.28
C PHE A 304 6.84 6.50 -15.92
N MET A 305 7.12 7.70 -15.44
CA MET A 305 7.83 8.00 -14.20
C MET A 305 6.86 8.20 -13.03
N GLY A 306 6.02 7.21 -12.73
CA GLY A 306 5.06 7.36 -11.65
C GLY A 306 4.27 6.10 -11.30
N ARG A 307 3.34 6.26 -10.35
CA ARG A 307 2.40 5.20 -9.99
C ARG A 307 1.29 5.09 -11.04
N ARG A 308 1.10 3.88 -11.57
CA ARG A 308 0.04 3.57 -12.53
C ARG A 308 -1.26 3.27 -11.80
N VAL A 309 -1.87 4.29 -11.22
CA VAL A 309 -3.07 4.15 -10.38
C VAL A 309 -4.06 5.27 -10.65
N ILE A 310 -5.35 5.01 -10.42
CA ILE A 310 -6.38 6.03 -10.23
C ILE A 310 -6.56 6.23 -8.74
N THR A 311 -6.50 7.47 -8.27
CA THR A 311 -6.90 7.82 -6.90
C THR A 311 -8.24 8.54 -6.96
N ILE A 312 -9.24 8.01 -6.26
CA ILE A 312 -10.57 8.59 -6.14
C ILE A 312 -10.74 9.03 -4.69
N SER A 313 -11.05 10.30 -4.48
CA SER A 313 -11.34 10.86 -3.16
C SER A 313 -12.79 11.31 -3.11
N THR A 314 -13.49 10.99 -2.03
CA THR A 314 -14.88 11.43 -1.82
C THR A 314 -14.99 12.19 -0.53
N ASP A 315 -15.87 13.18 -0.49
CA ASP A 315 -16.20 13.95 0.71
C ASP A 315 -17.71 14.28 0.76
N GLN A 316 -18.07 15.35 1.46
CA GLN A 316 -19.44 15.88 1.55
C GLN A 316 -19.88 16.58 0.25
N GLU A 317 -18.94 17.13 -0.53
CA GLU A 317 -19.19 17.95 -1.72
C GLU A 317 -19.26 17.09 -2.99
N GLY A 318 -18.63 15.92 -3.01
CA GLY A 318 -18.76 14.97 -4.11
C GLY A 318 -17.63 13.96 -4.19
N ALA A 319 -17.32 13.53 -5.41
CA ALA A 319 -16.14 12.72 -5.72
C ALA A 319 -15.20 13.53 -6.61
N SER A 320 -13.91 13.42 -6.32
CA SER A 320 -12.80 13.92 -7.15
C SER A 320 -11.86 12.76 -7.46
N TRP A 321 -11.07 12.90 -8.52
CA TRP A 321 -10.13 11.87 -8.93
C TRP A 321 -8.85 12.49 -9.46
N THR A 322 -7.76 11.73 -9.37
CA THR A 322 -6.46 12.09 -9.95
C THR A 322 -5.81 10.85 -10.54
N SER A 323 -5.31 10.95 -11.77
CA SER A 323 -4.50 9.91 -12.39
C SER A 323 -3.61 10.50 -13.49
N PRO A 324 -2.34 10.81 -13.19
CA PRO A 324 -1.43 11.29 -14.23
C PRO A 324 -1.17 10.24 -15.31
N PHE A 325 -1.27 8.96 -14.96
CA PHE A 325 -1.10 7.87 -15.91
C PHE A 325 -2.21 7.82 -16.96
N LEU A 326 -3.45 8.22 -16.64
CA LEU A 326 -4.52 8.28 -17.64
C LEU A 326 -4.21 9.31 -18.74
N TYR A 327 -3.72 10.48 -18.36
CA TYR A 327 -3.31 11.52 -19.31
C TYR A 327 -2.15 11.08 -20.21
N PHE A 328 -1.29 10.21 -19.72
CA PHE A 328 -0.20 9.65 -20.51
C PHE A 328 -0.67 8.52 -21.43
N ILE A 329 -1.47 7.58 -20.91
CA ILE A 329 -1.86 6.37 -21.66
C ILE A 329 -2.87 6.67 -22.78
N CYS A 330 -3.66 7.75 -22.67
CA CYS A 330 -4.66 8.10 -23.68
C CYS A 330 -4.08 8.66 -25.00
N LEU A 331 -2.79 8.99 -25.03
CA LEU A 331 -2.10 9.64 -26.14
C LEU A 331 -1.49 8.62 -27.12
N ASN A 332 -1.49 8.95 -28.40
CA ASN A 332 -0.95 8.14 -29.50
C ASN A 332 0.14 8.90 -30.27
N GLU A 333 0.76 8.22 -31.22
CA GLU A 333 1.77 8.82 -32.12
C GLU A 333 1.20 10.01 -32.91
N GLU A 334 -0.03 9.87 -33.41
CA GLU A 334 -0.76 10.92 -34.13
C GLU A 334 -1.05 12.16 -33.26
N ASP A 335 -1.12 11.99 -31.94
CA ASP A 335 -1.33 13.08 -30.99
C ASP A 335 -0.01 13.80 -30.66
N GLY A 336 1.13 13.25 -31.08
CA GLY A 336 2.47 13.82 -30.84
C GLY A 336 3.32 13.10 -29.79
N LEU A 337 2.89 11.92 -29.31
CA LEU A 337 3.66 11.07 -28.39
C LEU A 337 4.60 10.14 -29.16
N ASP A 338 5.90 10.21 -28.91
CA ASP A 338 6.90 9.38 -29.59
C ASP A 338 7.90 8.75 -28.60
N PHE A 339 8.46 7.59 -28.95
CA PHE A 339 9.42 6.84 -28.12
C PHE A 339 10.68 6.54 -28.92
N LYS A 340 11.85 6.93 -28.39
CA LYS A 340 13.14 6.65 -29.05
C LYS A 340 14.10 5.95 -28.10
N VAL A 341 14.82 4.97 -28.63
CA VAL A 341 15.94 4.32 -27.95
C VAL A 341 17.23 4.95 -28.48
N LEU A 342 17.92 5.75 -27.65
CA LEU A 342 19.16 6.40 -28.05
C LEU A 342 20.35 5.45 -27.88
N GLN A 343 20.89 4.92 -28.98
CA GLN A 343 22.10 4.08 -28.94
C GLN A 343 23.25 4.81 -28.24
N GLN A 344 23.61 4.34 -27.05
CA GLN A 344 24.83 4.78 -26.36
C GLN A 344 26.05 4.08 -26.97
N THR A 345 27.17 4.82 -27.04
CA THR A 345 28.42 4.37 -27.69
C THR A 345 29.28 3.47 -26.79
N ASP A 346 28.86 3.26 -25.54
CA ASP A 346 29.55 2.49 -24.48
C ASP A 346 29.07 1.03 -24.37
N GLY A 347 28.02 0.63 -25.08
CA GLY A 347 27.46 -0.72 -25.02
C GLY A 347 26.54 -0.96 -23.83
N GLU A 348 26.18 0.07 -23.06
CA GLU A 348 25.10 -0.02 -22.06
C GLU A 348 23.72 -0.01 -22.72
N GLN A 349 22.73 -0.59 -22.04
CA GLN A 349 21.34 -0.57 -22.51
C GLN A 349 20.85 0.88 -22.59
N SER A 350 20.60 1.31 -23.81
CA SER A 350 20.10 2.63 -24.14
C SER A 350 18.73 2.87 -23.51
N PRO A 351 18.56 3.90 -22.66
CA PRO A 351 17.28 4.14 -22.01
C PRO A 351 16.23 4.56 -23.04
N LEU A 352 15.00 4.06 -22.87
CA LEU A 352 13.83 4.50 -23.63
C LEU A 352 13.55 5.96 -23.25
N ARG A 353 13.49 6.83 -24.25
CA ARG A 353 13.13 8.24 -24.06
C ARG A 353 11.75 8.52 -24.62
N VAL A 354 11.04 9.42 -23.95
CA VAL A 354 9.67 9.82 -24.27
C VAL A 354 9.70 11.24 -24.82
N PHE A 355 9.08 11.44 -25.99
CA PHE A 355 8.99 12.73 -26.65
C PHE A 355 7.54 13.17 -26.77
N TRP A 356 7.29 14.45 -26.53
CA TRP A 356 6.02 15.12 -26.77
C TRP A 356 6.25 16.26 -27.76
N ARG A 357 5.66 16.17 -28.96
CA ARG A 357 5.85 17.14 -30.06
C ARG A 357 7.33 17.46 -30.29
N GLU A 358 8.14 16.41 -30.47
CA GLU A 358 9.60 16.45 -30.65
C GLU A 358 10.44 16.90 -29.44
N SER A 359 9.82 17.31 -28.33
CA SER A 359 10.52 17.69 -27.10
C SER A 359 10.71 16.49 -26.18
N ASP A 360 11.91 16.28 -25.65
CA ASP A 360 12.20 15.22 -24.68
C ASP A 360 11.51 15.53 -23.34
N VAL A 361 10.59 14.66 -22.92
CA VAL A 361 9.78 14.80 -21.69
C VAL A 361 9.95 13.60 -20.76
N THR A 362 11.02 12.82 -20.95
CA THR A 362 11.27 11.56 -20.21
C THR A 362 11.19 11.71 -18.69
N GLU A 363 11.61 12.87 -18.15
CA GLU A 363 11.65 13.14 -16.71
C GLU A 363 10.35 13.71 -16.12
N VAL A 364 9.33 13.99 -16.95
CA VAL A 364 8.09 14.66 -16.52
C VAL A 364 6.84 13.91 -17.01
N THR A 365 6.98 12.61 -17.27
CA THR A 365 5.89 11.80 -17.81
C THR A 365 4.73 11.56 -16.83
N ASP A 366 4.91 11.89 -15.55
CA ASP A 366 3.89 11.90 -14.50
C ASP A 366 3.15 13.24 -14.37
N ASN A 367 3.38 14.20 -15.26
CA ASN A 367 2.66 15.48 -15.30
C ASN A 367 2.17 15.81 -16.71
N PHE A 368 1.73 14.78 -17.46
CA PHE A 368 1.25 14.95 -18.83
C PHE A 368 0.02 15.85 -18.96
N GLU A 369 -0.78 15.98 -17.89
CA GLU A 369 -1.90 16.91 -17.85
C GLU A 369 -1.47 18.35 -18.15
N SER A 370 -0.32 18.79 -17.60
CA SER A 370 0.24 20.11 -17.87
C SER A 370 0.78 20.23 -19.31
N LEU A 371 1.36 19.15 -19.86
CA LEU A 371 1.96 19.14 -21.20
C LEU A 371 0.93 19.25 -22.33
N ILE A 372 -0.31 18.84 -22.08
CA ILE A 372 -1.40 18.92 -23.05
C ILE A 372 -2.18 20.23 -23.00
N GLU A 373 -1.91 21.14 -22.05
CA GLU A 373 -2.70 22.36 -21.86
C GLU A 373 -2.71 23.28 -23.07
N ASP A 374 -1.56 23.42 -23.74
CA ASP A 374 -1.42 24.26 -24.93
C ASP A 374 -1.75 23.51 -26.25
N HIS A 375 -2.36 22.32 -26.17
CA HIS A 375 -2.67 21.51 -27.34
C HIS A 375 -4.05 21.83 -27.94
N GLU A 376 -4.16 21.88 -29.27
CA GLU A 376 -5.42 22.18 -29.96
C GLU A 376 -6.54 21.16 -29.70
N LEU A 377 -6.15 19.91 -29.39
CA LEU A 377 -7.03 18.80 -29.03
C LEU A 377 -7.13 18.55 -27.51
N GLN A 378 -6.75 19.51 -26.66
CA GLN A 378 -6.73 19.33 -25.19
C GLN A 378 -8.05 18.75 -24.65
N ASP A 379 -9.19 19.29 -25.07
CA ASP A 379 -10.50 18.83 -24.61
C ASP A 379 -10.85 17.42 -25.11
N VAL A 380 -10.36 17.04 -26.29
CA VAL A 380 -10.49 15.66 -26.81
C VAL A 380 -9.67 14.70 -25.95
N PHE A 381 -8.46 15.08 -25.55
CA PHE A 381 -7.63 14.27 -24.66
C PHE A 381 -8.27 14.11 -23.28
N LYS A 382 -8.79 15.21 -22.70
CA LYS A 382 -9.57 15.16 -21.44
C LYS A 382 -10.79 14.26 -21.58
N LEU A 383 -11.51 14.29 -22.70
CA LEU A 383 -12.64 13.40 -22.94
C LEU A 383 -12.21 11.93 -23.02
N ARG A 384 -11.10 11.61 -23.70
CA ARG A 384 -10.53 10.25 -23.73
C ARG A 384 -10.16 9.77 -22.33
N VAL A 385 -9.52 10.62 -21.53
CA VAL A 385 -9.17 10.33 -20.14
C VAL A 385 -10.40 10.02 -19.30
N VAL A 386 -11.42 10.87 -19.35
CA VAL A 386 -12.67 10.67 -18.59
C VAL A 386 -13.41 9.42 -19.05
N THR A 387 -13.38 9.10 -20.35
CA THR A 387 -13.99 7.87 -20.88
C THR A 387 -13.25 6.62 -20.37
N LEU A 388 -11.91 6.61 -20.40
CA LEU A 388 -11.11 5.51 -19.85
C LEU A 388 -11.34 5.34 -18.34
N LEU A 389 -11.50 6.45 -17.62
CA LEU A 389 -11.81 6.44 -16.20
C LEU A 389 -13.20 5.86 -15.93
N GLU A 390 -14.22 6.28 -16.69
CA GLU A 390 -15.58 5.75 -16.59
C GLU A 390 -15.60 4.24 -16.80
N ASP A 391 -15.03 3.75 -17.89
CA ASP A 391 -14.94 2.32 -18.22
C ASP A 391 -14.28 1.53 -17.08
N HIS A 392 -13.20 2.08 -16.49
CA HIS A 392 -12.48 1.43 -15.39
C HIS A 392 -13.30 1.41 -14.09
N VAL A 393 -13.96 2.52 -13.73
CA VAL A 393 -14.82 2.62 -12.55
C VAL A 393 -16.03 1.70 -12.66
N GLU A 394 -16.68 1.66 -13.83
CA GLU A 394 -17.81 0.76 -14.09
C GLU A 394 -17.38 -0.70 -14.03
N SER A 395 -16.26 -1.06 -14.67
CA SER A 395 -15.72 -2.42 -14.62
C SER A 395 -15.42 -2.88 -13.20
N GLN A 396 -14.83 -2.00 -12.38
CA GLN A 396 -14.54 -2.30 -10.98
C GLN A 396 -15.82 -2.40 -10.13
N LEU A 397 -16.81 -1.54 -10.36
CA LEU A 397 -18.12 -1.60 -9.70
C LEU A 397 -18.85 -2.91 -10.05
N GLU A 398 -18.85 -3.31 -11.33
CA GLU A 398 -19.43 -4.57 -11.78
C GLU A 398 -18.75 -5.78 -11.12
N ARG A 399 -17.41 -5.77 -11.06
CA ARG A 399 -16.63 -6.83 -10.42
C ARG A 399 -17.01 -6.98 -8.94
N LEU A 400 -17.08 -5.85 -8.22
CA LEU A 400 -17.45 -5.84 -6.81
C LEU A 400 -18.86 -6.40 -6.60
N ASN A 401 -19.84 -5.99 -7.42
CA ASN A 401 -21.22 -6.47 -7.38
C ASN A 401 -21.37 -7.96 -7.71
N LYS A 402 -20.67 -8.44 -8.74
CA LYS A 402 -20.68 -9.87 -9.15
C LYS A 402 -20.20 -10.77 -8.02
N CYS A 403 -19.19 -10.34 -7.28
CA CYS A 403 -18.63 -11.09 -6.17
C CYS A 403 -19.43 -10.96 -4.87
N ASP A 404 -20.28 -9.95 -4.74
CA ASP A 404 -20.95 -9.63 -3.46
C ASP A 404 -21.90 -10.74 -3.00
N GLY A 405 -22.68 -11.33 -3.92
CA GLY A 405 -23.56 -12.44 -3.59
C GLY A 405 -22.83 -13.68 -3.08
N ALA A 406 -21.65 -13.98 -3.65
CA ALA A 406 -20.81 -15.12 -3.23
C ALA A 406 -20.19 -14.87 -1.85
N VAL A 407 -19.67 -13.66 -1.61
CA VAL A 407 -19.08 -13.26 -0.33
C VAL A 407 -20.12 -13.23 0.78
N GLN A 408 -21.30 -12.66 0.53
CA GLN A 408 -22.41 -12.69 1.49
C GLN A 408 -22.89 -14.12 1.78
N SER A 409 -22.89 -15.01 0.79
CA SER A 409 -23.21 -16.42 1.00
C SER A 409 -22.16 -17.11 1.88
N LEU A 410 -20.88 -16.84 1.66
CA LEU A 410 -19.78 -17.39 2.47
C LEU A 410 -19.90 -16.91 3.93
N SER A 411 -20.10 -15.61 4.13
CA SER A 411 -20.35 -14.99 5.44
C SER A 411 -21.52 -15.65 6.18
N ARG A 412 -22.69 -15.77 5.56
CA ARG A 412 -23.87 -16.44 6.17
C ARG A 412 -23.64 -17.92 6.47
N GLN A 413 -22.86 -18.63 5.65
CA GLN A 413 -22.54 -20.04 5.91
C GLN A 413 -21.67 -20.18 7.17
N VAL A 414 -20.74 -19.26 7.40
CA VAL A 414 -19.94 -19.21 8.62
C VAL A 414 -20.80 -18.88 9.84
N GLU A 415 -21.70 -17.89 9.74
CA GLU A 415 -22.65 -17.56 10.83
C GLU A 415 -23.52 -18.77 11.21
N ALA A 416 -24.12 -19.43 10.22
CA ALA A 416 -24.98 -20.60 10.43
C ALA A 416 -24.20 -21.81 11.03
N ALA A 417 -22.96 -22.01 10.60
CA ALA A 417 -22.08 -23.03 11.17
C ALA A 417 -21.78 -22.73 12.66
N CYS A 418 -21.51 -21.47 13.00
CA CYS A 418 -21.28 -21.04 14.38
C CYS A 418 -22.51 -21.26 15.27
N GLU A 419 -23.71 -20.91 14.81
CA GLU A 419 -24.96 -21.08 15.57
C GLU A 419 -25.32 -22.55 15.81
N SER A 420 -25.15 -23.41 14.80
CA SER A 420 -25.47 -24.84 14.90
C SER A 420 -24.58 -25.60 15.90
N THR A 421 -23.36 -25.09 16.15
CA THR A 421 -22.36 -25.70 17.02
C THR A 421 -22.63 -25.45 18.51
N ILE A 422 -23.42 -24.43 18.87
CA ILE A 422 -23.83 -24.15 20.26
C ILE A 422 -24.80 -25.23 20.79
N SER A 423 -25.42 -26.02 19.91
CA SER A 423 -26.48 -27.00 20.25
C SER A 423 -26.01 -28.46 20.36
N ILE A 424 -24.83 -28.83 19.83
CA ILE A 424 -24.39 -30.23 19.72
C ILE A 424 -23.19 -30.50 20.64
N ARG A 425 -23.23 -31.61 21.40
CA ARG A 425 -22.09 -32.09 22.20
C ARG A 425 -20.84 -32.16 21.33
N ARG A 426 -19.79 -31.42 21.72
CA ARG A 426 -18.46 -31.40 21.12
C ARG A 426 -17.91 -32.82 20.95
N ASP A 427 -17.95 -33.35 19.73
CA ASP A 427 -17.03 -34.40 19.31
C ASP A 427 -15.78 -33.75 18.71
N ALA A 428 -14.61 -34.32 19.01
CA ALA A 428 -13.30 -33.76 18.65
C ALA A 428 -13.10 -33.60 17.14
N LEU A 429 -13.75 -34.44 16.33
CA LEU A 429 -13.74 -34.37 14.86
C LEU A 429 -14.51 -33.17 14.31
N THR A 430 -15.65 -32.82 14.91
CA THR A 430 -16.43 -31.64 14.53
C THR A 430 -15.69 -30.36 14.89
N THR A 431 -15.00 -30.36 16.04
CA THR A 431 -14.13 -29.24 16.46
C THR A 431 -12.94 -29.07 15.50
N LEU A 432 -12.36 -30.16 14.99
CA LEU A 432 -11.26 -30.12 14.02
C LEU A 432 -11.71 -29.62 12.63
N LEU A 433 -12.89 -30.05 12.17
CA LEU A 433 -13.48 -29.62 10.88
C LEU A 433 -13.90 -28.15 10.91
N ILE A 434 -14.43 -27.65 12.04
CA ILE A 434 -14.80 -26.24 12.21
C ILE A 434 -13.55 -25.35 12.24
N SER A 435 -12.44 -25.81 12.83
CA SER A 435 -11.18 -25.05 12.83
C SER A 435 -10.55 -24.84 11.45
N MET A 436 -11.02 -25.55 10.41
CA MET A 436 -10.57 -25.36 9.02
C MET A 436 -11.37 -24.27 8.28
N VAL A 437 -12.44 -23.72 8.87
CA VAL A 437 -13.36 -22.74 8.22
C VAL A 437 -13.82 -21.68 9.25
N GLU A 438 -12.96 -21.30 10.20
CA GLU A 438 -13.27 -20.19 11.10
C GLU A 438 -12.74 -18.89 10.49
N ILE A 439 -13.62 -18.14 9.82
CA ILE A 439 -13.36 -16.74 9.50
C ILE A 439 -13.44 -15.95 10.81
N SER A 440 -12.38 -15.21 11.14
CA SER A 440 -12.39 -14.34 12.32
C SER A 440 -13.47 -13.25 12.19
N PRO A 441 -14.31 -12.99 13.21
CA PRO A 441 -15.32 -11.94 13.15
C PRO A 441 -14.73 -10.55 12.85
N THR A 442 -13.53 -10.28 13.34
CA THR A 442 -12.81 -9.02 13.06
C THR A 442 -12.37 -8.94 11.59
N VAL A 443 -11.92 -10.06 11.03
CA VAL A 443 -11.53 -10.17 9.61
C VAL A 443 -12.74 -9.97 8.71
N GLU A 444 -13.85 -10.65 9.02
CA GLU A 444 -15.12 -10.49 8.31
C GLU A 444 -15.62 -9.05 8.35
N LYS A 445 -15.68 -8.45 9.54
CA LYS A 445 -16.07 -7.04 9.75
C LYS A 445 -15.23 -6.10 8.87
N ASN A 446 -13.91 -6.23 8.90
CA ASN A 446 -13.02 -5.38 8.10
C ASN A 446 -13.19 -5.62 6.60
N ALA A 447 -13.32 -6.87 6.16
CA ALA A 447 -13.50 -7.19 4.75
C ALA A 447 -14.84 -6.63 4.21
N LEU A 448 -15.95 -6.84 4.93
CA LEU A 448 -17.26 -6.30 4.54
C LEU A 448 -17.27 -4.77 4.56
N ARG A 449 -16.61 -4.15 5.53
CA ARG A 449 -16.47 -2.69 5.59
C ARG A 449 -15.69 -2.15 4.39
N LEU A 450 -14.58 -2.78 4.03
CA LEU A 450 -13.81 -2.40 2.85
C LEU A 450 -14.70 -2.40 1.61
N ARG A 451 -15.42 -3.52 1.36
CA ARG A 451 -16.34 -3.64 0.23
C ARG A 451 -17.39 -2.52 0.20
N ALA A 452 -18.02 -2.24 1.34
CA ALA A 452 -19.03 -1.20 1.45
C ALA A 452 -18.45 0.20 1.14
N SER A 453 -17.24 0.48 1.66
CA SER A 453 -16.54 1.74 1.41
C SER A 453 -16.19 1.93 -0.08
N GLU A 454 -15.62 0.90 -0.72
CA GLU A 454 -15.25 0.95 -2.13
C GLU A 454 -16.49 1.12 -3.02
N MET A 455 -17.57 0.39 -2.73
CA MET A 455 -18.82 0.49 -3.46
C MET A 455 -19.39 1.92 -3.42
N LEU A 456 -19.41 2.53 -2.24
CA LEU A 456 -19.87 3.91 -2.07
C LEU A 456 -19.01 4.90 -2.84
N ILE A 457 -17.68 4.75 -2.77
CA ILE A 457 -16.74 5.62 -3.47
C ILE A 457 -16.92 5.52 -4.99
N LEU A 458 -17.00 4.30 -5.52
CA LEU A 458 -17.18 4.04 -6.96
C LEU A 458 -18.52 4.59 -7.48
N GLN A 459 -19.61 4.46 -6.72
CA GLN A 459 -20.91 5.01 -7.09
C GLN A 459 -20.88 6.54 -7.16
N LYS A 460 -20.30 7.21 -6.16
CA LYS A 460 -20.13 8.67 -6.19
C LYS A 460 -19.24 9.12 -7.35
N ALA A 461 -18.16 8.39 -7.60
CA ALA A 461 -17.25 8.67 -8.69
C ALA A 461 -17.93 8.56 -10.05
N SER A 462 -18.69 7.49 -10.29
CA SER A 462 -19.45 7.28 -11.53
C SER A 462 -20.36 8.48 -11.84
N THR A 463 -21.14 8.97 -10.87
CA THR A 463 -21.98 10.17 -11.08
C THR A 463 -21.17 11.44 -11.38
N ALA A 464 -20.03 11.63 -10.71
CA ALA A 464 -19.16 12.79 -10.94
C ALA A 464 -18.50 12.73 -12.34
N ILE A 465 -18.06 11.54 -12.76
CA ILE A 465 -17.45 11.27 -14.06
C ILE A 465 -18.46 11.50 -15.20
N GLU A 466 -19.68 10.98 -15.08
CA GLU A 466 -20.76 11.23 -16.06
C GLU A 466 -21.01 12.74 -16.24
N THR A 467 -21.04 13.48 -15.13
CA THR A 467 -21.21 14.94 -15.16
C THR A 467 -20.04 15.63 -15.86
N GLN A 468 -18.81 15.20 -15.62
CA GLN A 468 -17.60 15.74 -16.27
C GLN A 468 -17.58 15.40 -17.77
N LYS A 469 -17.95 14.17 -18.14
CA LYS A 469 -18.06 13.71 -19.53
C LYS A 469 -19.09 14.51 -20.30
N ALA A 470 -20.27 14.72 -19.73
CA ALA A 470 -21.33 15.52 -20.34
C ALA A 470 -20.85 16.96 -20.65
N LYS A 471 -20.15 17.60 -19.70
CA LYS A 471 -19.58 18.95 -19.91
C LYS A 471 -18.53 18.97 -21.02
N LEU A 472 -17.69 17.94 -21.14
CA LEU A 472 -16.68 17.86 -22.20
C LEU A 472 -17.31 17.62 -23.59
N LEU A 473 -18.42 16.89 -23.68
CA LEU A 473 -19.15 16.69 -24.93
C LEU A 473 -19.78 17.98 -25.48
N GLU A 474 -20.00 18.98 -24.62
CA GLU A 474 -20.46 20.32 -25.01
C GLU A 474 -19.33 21.24 -25.50
N SER A 475 -18.06 20.83 -25.37
CA SER A 475 -16.91 21.64 -25.85
C SER A 475 -16.93 21.78 -27.37
N GLU A 476 -16.72 23.00 -27.88
CA GLU A 476 -16.60 23.27 -29.31
C GLU A 476 -15.47 22.45 -29.97
N VAL A 477 -14.36 22.25 -29.26
CA VAL A 477 -13.21 21.47 -29.74
C VAL A 477 -13.63 20.02 -29.98
N VAL A 478 -14.36 19.44 -29.02
CA VAL A 478 -14.89 18.07 -29.11
C VAL A 478 -15.94 17.95 -30.21
N LEU A 479 -16.90 18.88 -30.29
CA LEU A 479 -17.94 18.87 -31.32
C LEU A 479 -17.36 18.99 -32.73
N ARG A 480 -16.32 19.80 -32.92
CA ARG A 480 -15.59 19.91 -34.19
C ARG A 480 -14.85 18.63 -34.51
N TYR A 481 -14.14 18.04 -33.54
CA TYR A 481 -13.43 16.78 -33.71
C TYR A 481 -14.35 15.61 -34.10
N LEU A 482 -15.55 15.54 -33.50
CA LEU A 482 -16.56 14.52 -33.82
C LEU A 482 -17.32 14.79 -35.13
N GLY A 483 -17.05 15.90 -35.82
CA GLY A 483 -17.74 16.29 -37.06
C GLY A 483 -19.20 16.72 -36.85
N MET A 484 -19.56 17.11 -35.62
CA MET A 484 -20.91 17.56 -35.24
C MET A 484 -21.08 19.09 -35.41
N PHE A 485 -19.99 19.84 -35.45
CA PHE A 485 -19.98 21.27 -35.78
C PHE A 485 -19.63 21.44 -37.27
N GLY A 486 -20.63 21.63 -38.13
CA GLY A 486 -20.40 22.02 -39.53
C GLY A 486 -21.18 21.29 -40.63
N LYS A 487 -22.29 20.57 -40.33
CA LYS A 487 -23.15 20.02 -41.40
C LYS A 487 -24.32 20.91 -41.84
N ASP A 488 -24.58 22.03 -41.15
CA ASP A 488 -25.76 22.87 -41.45
C ASP A 488 -25.45 24.25 -42.06
N GLU A 489 -24.19 24.60 -42.32
CA GLU A 489 -23.87 25.90 -42.93
C GLU A 489 -22.73 25.82 -43.97
N SER A 490 -23.00 25.19 -45.11
CA SER A 490 -22.55 25.68 -46.43
C SER A 490 -22.84 24.66 -47.52
N GLU A 491 -23.93 24.84 -48.27
CA GLU A 491 -23.97 24.70 -49.74
C GLU A 491 -25.39 25.03 -50.23
N GLU A 492 -25.77 26.31 -50.17
CA GLU A 492 -26.88 26.81 -50.99
C GLU A 492 -26.51 28.16 -51.63
N SER A 493 -26.51 28.17 -52.97
CA SER A 493 -26.43 29.30 -53.91
C SER A 493 -25.03 29.93 -54.12
N ALA A 494 -24.54 30.24 -55.32
CA ALA A 494 -25.18 30.40 -56.64
C ALA A 494 -24.13 30.34 -57.78
N PRO A 495 -24.54 30.33 -59.07
CA PRO A 495 -23.81 29.76 -60.20
C PRO A 495 -22.90 30.78 -60.93
N VAL A 496 -21.83 30.31 -61.58
CA VAL A 496 -21.07 31.12 -62.54
C VAL A 496 -20.69 30.31 -63.78
N LEU A 497 -21.44 30.62 -64.84
CA LEU A 497 -21.05 30.85 -66.24
C LEU A 497 -20.16 29.82 -66.98
N VAL A 498 -20.84 29.14 -67.90
CA VAL A 498 -20.28 28.55 -69.12
C VAL A 498 -19.50 29.60 -69.91
N THR A 499 -18.24 29.31 -70.20
CA THR A 499 -17.58 29.74 -71.43
C THR A 499 -16.99 28.51 -72.11
N LYS A 500 -17.57 28.18 -73.27
CA LYS A 500 -16.94 27.39 -74.31
C LYS A 500 -15.86 28.28 -74.93
N ASP A 501 -14.67 27.75 -75.09
CA ASP A 501 -13.95 27.86 -76.35
C ASP A 501 -13.06 26.62 -76.49
N ASP A 502 -13.25 25.96 -77.64
CA ASP A 502 -12.45 24.87 -78.17
C ASP A 502 -11.04 25.40 -78.50
N ASP A 503 -10.01 24.57 -78.32
CA ASP A 503 -9.06 24.25 -79.39
C ASP A 503 -8.14 23.10 -78.98
N ASP A 504 -8.04 22.16 -79.92
CA ASP A 504 -7.21 20.96 -79.94
C ASP A 504 -5.71 21.23 -79.71
N VAL A 505 -4.97 20.23 -79.23
CA VAL A 505 -3.92 19.51 -79.99
C VAL A 505 -3.24 18.48 -79.08
N ASP A 506 -3.12 17.28 -79.64
CA ASP A 506 -2.39 16.08 -79.21
C ASP A 506 -0.99 16.31 -78.61
N GLU A 507 -0.55 15.44 -77.68
CA GLU A 507 0.52 14.46 -77.93
C GLU A 507 0.88 13.64 -76.67
N ASP A 508 0.84 12.31 -76.88
CA ASP A 508 1.61 11.23 -76.25
C ASP A 508 2.77 11.62 -75.31
N PHE A 509 2.96 10.84 -74.23
CA PHE A 509 4.06 9.87 -74.14
C PHE A 509 4.05 9.14 -72.78
N SER A 510 3.70 7.86 -72.84
CA SER A 510 4.27 6.67 -72.14
C SER A 510 4.48 6.70 -70.62
#